data_AF-A0A7C7VS25-F1
#
_entry.id   AF-A0A7C7VS25-F1
#
_cell.length_a   1.000
_cell.length_b   1.000
_cell.length_c   1.000
_cell.angle_alpha   90.00
_cell.angle_beta   90.00
_cell.angle_gamma   90.00
#
_symmetry.space_group_name_H-M   'P 1'
#
loop_
_entity.id
_entity.type
_entity.pdbx_description
1 polymer ?
#
loop_
_entity_poly.entity_id
_entity_poly.type
_entity_poly.pdbx_seq_one_letter_code
_entity_poly.pdbx_strand_id
1 'polypeptide(L)' 'MSEELNPFAIAQKQLDQAAEIMGLDPATHELLRWPLRELHVTLPVRMDDGAVKIFHGFRDQYNDARGPTKGGIRYHPEET' A
#
# COMPACT_ATOMS: atom_id res chain seq x y z
N MET A 1 24.54 5.90 -10.01
CA MET A 1 23.28 6.41 -9.44
C MET A 1 22.30 5.26 -9.56
N SER A 2 22.15 4.45 -8.52
CA SER A 2 21.11 3.42 -8.49
C SER A 2 19.77 4.13 -8.57
N GLU A 3 18.95 3.81 -9.56
CA GLU A 3 17.56 4.23 -9.55
C GLU A 3 16.93 3.71 -8.24
N GLU A 4 16.42 4.63 -7.44
CA GLU A 4 15.65 4.29 -6.25
C GLU A 4 14.32 3.70 -6.73
N LEU A 5 14.23 2.37 -6.71
CA LEU A 5 13.05 1.63 -7.15
C LEU A 5 11.89 1.98 -6.22
N ASN A 6 10.92 2.75 -6.71
CA ASN A 6 9.69 3.05 -6.00
C ASN A 6 8.58 2.07 -6.47
N PRO A 7 8.19 1.06 -5.64
CA PRO A 7 7.20 0.07 -6.04
C PRO A 7 5.83 0.66 -6.35
N PHE A 8 5.44 1.73 -5.68
CA PHE A 8 4.18 2.41 -5.89
C PHE A 8 4.13 3.10 -7.27
N ALA A 9 5.18 3.85 -7.62
CA ALA A 9 5.29 4.48 -8.93
C ALA A 9 5.32 3.44 -10.08
N ILE A 10 6.00 2.32 -9.84
CA ILE A 10 6.00 1.18 -10.77
C ILE A 10 4.57 0.64 -10.93
N ALA A 11 3.83 0.39 -9.85
CA ALA A 11 2.45 -0.11 -9.93
C ALA A 11 1.53 0.87 -10.68
N GLN A 12 1.66 2.18 -10.42
CA GLN A 12 0.87 3.21 -11.11
C GLN A 12 1.15 3.24 -12.61
N LYS A 13 2.40 3.10 -13.04
CA LYS A 13 2.74 3.03 -14.47
C LYS A 13 2.05 1.87 -15.18
N GLN A 14 1.93 0.72 -14.51
CA GLN A 14 1.24 -0.45 -15.05
C GLN A 14 -0.27 -0.21 -15.14
N LEU A 15 -0.84 0.46 -14.15
CA LEU A 15 -2.24 0.89 -14.19
C LEU A 15 -2.50 1.85 -15.35
N ASP A 16 -1.61 2.81 -15.60
CA ASP A 16 -1.75 3.78 -16.70
C ASP A 16 -1.84 3.10 -18.06
N GLN A 17 -0.96 2.12 -18.30
CA GLN A 17 -0.99 1.32 -19.53
C GLN A 17 -2.29 0.53 -19.68
N ALA A 18 -2.78 -0.07 -18.59
CA ALA A 18 -4.05 -0.79 -18.62
C ALA A 18 -5.24 0.15 -18.85
N ALA A 19 -5.24 1.33 -18.25
CA ALA A 19 -6.28 2.34 -18.41
C ALA A 19 -6.38 2.84 -19.85
N GLU A 20 -5.22 3.07 -20.50
CA GLU A 20 -5.16 3.46 -21.92
C GLU A 20 -5.73 2.37 -22.83
N ILE A 21 -5.34 1.11 -22.62
CA ILE A 21 -5.84 -0.03 -23.41
C ILE A 21 -7.36 -0.20 -23.25
N MET A 22 -7.89 0.01 -22.04
CA MET A 22 -9.32 -0.14 -21.74
C MET A 22 -10.15 1.08 -22.12
N GLY A 23 -9.53 2.23 -22.40
CA GLY A 23 -10.24 3.50 -22.60
C GLY A 23 -11.01 3.96 -21.37
N LEU A 24 -10.41 3.81 -20.17
CA LEU A 24 -11.04 4.27 -18.93
C LEU A 24 -11.24 5.79 -18.96
N ASP A 25 -12.34 6.26 -18.37
CA ASP A 25 -12.54 7.69 -18.20
C ASP A 25 -11.53 8.27 -17.20
N PRO A 26 -11.17 9.57 -17.32
CA PRO A 26 -10.13 10.17 -16.49
C PRO A 26 -10.43 10.13 -14.99
N ALA A 27 -11.69 10.18 -14.58
CA ALA A 27 -12.05 10.19 -13.17
C ALA A 27 -11.88 8.81 -12.54
N THR A 28 -12.31 7.76 -13.25
CA THR A 28 -12.08 6.37 -12.82
C THR A 28 -10.59 6.03 -12.79
N HIS A 29 -9.83 6.45 -13.81
CA HIS A 29 -8.39 6.23 -13.84
C HIS A 29 -7.70 6.90 -12.64
N GLU A 30 -7.96 8.18 -12.40
CA GLU A 30 -7.36 8.91 -11.27
C GLU A 30 -7.77 8.30 -9.92
N LEU A 31 -9.04 7.91 -9.75
CA LEU A 31 -9.49 7.22 -8.53
C LEU A 31 -8.70 5.94 -8.29
N LEU A 32 -8.46 5.15 -9.33
CA LEU A 32 -7.73 3.89 -9.23
C LEU A 32 -6.23 4.08 -9.02
N ARG A 33 -5.67 5.28 -9.18
CA ARG A 33 -4.24 5.54 -8.93
C ARG A 33 -3.89 5.59 -7.44
N TRP A 34 -4.88 5.76 -6.57
CA TRP A 34 -4.69 5.99 -5.14
C TRP A 34 -5.47 4.98 -4.29
N PRO A 35 -4.94 4.56 -3.13
CA PRO A 35 -5.70 3.74 -2.21
C PRO A 35 -6.87 4.53 -1.60
N LEU A 36 -8.00 3.87 -1.39
CA LEU A 36 -9.15 4.49 -0.70
C LEU A 36 -8.87 4.81 0.77
N ARG A 37 -7.99 4.03 1.42
CA ARG A 37 -7.61 4.24 2.81
C ARG A 37 -6.26 3.63 3.12
N GLU A 38 -5.47 4.38 3.86
CA GLU A 38 -4.22 3.94 4.50
C GLU A 38 -4.39 4.09 6.01
N LEU A 39 -4.10 3.05 6.77
CA LEU A 39 -4.14 3.08 8.23
C LEU A 39 -2.74 2.88 8.77
N HIS A 40 -2.19 3.89 9.44
CA HIS A 40 -0.90 3.82 10.13
C HIS A 40 -1.14 3.61 11.62
N VAL A 41 -0.44 2.63 12.20
CA VAL A 41 -0.54 2.29 13.63
C VAL A 41 0.82 2.27 14.30
N THR A 42 0.83 2.65 15.57
CA THR A 42 1.97 2.48 16.47
C THR A 42 1.64 1.38 17.47
N LEU A 43 2.46 0.34 17.48
CA LEU A 43 2.23 -0.90 18.20
C LEU A 43 3.28 -1.06 19.32
N PRO A 44 2.98 -0.67 20.57
CA PRO A 44 3.84 -0.97 21.70
C PRO A 44 3.72 -2.45 22.06
N VAL A 45 4.85 -3.16 22.06
CA VAL A 45 4.93 -4.58 22.39
C VAL A 45 5.85 -4.76 23.59
N ARG A 46 5.36 -5.46 24.62
CA ARG A 46 6.21 -5.92 25.73
C ARG A 46 7.00 -7.15 25.26
N MET A 47 8.31 -7.04 25.33
CA MET A 47 9.25 -8.09 24.95
C MET A 47 9.48 -9.07 26.11
N ASP A 48 10.12 -10.20 25.83
CA ASP A 48 10.38 -11.26 26.82
C ASP A 48 11.25 -10.80 28.00
N ASP A 49 12.13 -9.81 27.79
CA ASP A 49 12.97 -9.19 28.83
C ASP A 49 12.23 -8.14 29.68
N GLY A 50 10.95 -7.92 29.40
CA GLY A 50 10.10 -6.94 30.07
C GLY A 50 10.18 -5.52 29.50
N ALA A 51 11.11 -5.22 28.59
CA ALA A 51 11.19 -3.94 27.90
C ALA A 51 10.01 -3.75 26.94
N VAL A 52 9.69 -2.49 26.61
CA VAL A 52 8.68 -2.16 25.60
C VAL A 52 9.38 -1.71 24.33
N LYS A 53 9.10 -2.41 23.22
CA LYS A 53 9.54 -2.01 21.88
C LYS A 53 8.35 -1.44 21.11
N ILE A 54 8.57 -0.33 20.42
CA ILE A 54 7.58 0.31 19.57
C ILE A 54 7.79 -0.17 18.14
N PHE A 55 6.72 -0.66 17.51
CA PHE A 55 6.69 -1.01 16.10
C PHE A 55 5.72 -0.11 15.34
N HIS A 56 5.98 0.07 14.05
CA HIS A 56 5.07 0.76 13.15
C HIS A 56 4.47 -0.27 12.20
N GLY A 57 3.18 -0.15 11.93
CA GLY A 57 2.47 -1.00 10.99
C GLY A 57 1.53 -0.19 10.12
N PHE A 58 1.17 -0.76 8.98
CA PHE A 58 0.27 -0.14 8.02
C PHE A 58 -0.75 -1.15 7.51
N ARG A 59 -1.91 -0.65 7.11
CA ARG A 59 -2.93 -1.42 6.38
C ARG A 59 -3.55 -0.58 5.28
N ASP A 60 -3.25 -0.97 4.05
CA ASP A 60 -3.78 -0.28 2.86
C ASP A 60 -4.99 -1.04 2.31
N GLN A 61 -6.07 -0.30 2.14
CA GLN A 61 -7.31 -0.75 1.54
C GLN A 61 -7.45 -0.07 0.19
N TYR A 62 -6.83 -0.66 -0.85
CA TYR A 62 -6.67 0.04 -2.13
C TYR A 62 -8.00 0.33 -2.83
N ASN A 63 -8.86 -0.67 -2.98
CA ASN A 63 -10.19 -0.52 -3.57
C ASN A 63 -11.13 -1.62 -3.07
N ASP A 64 -12.36 -1.26 -2.73
CA ASP A 64 -13.40 -2.17 -2.21
C ASP A 64 -14.67 -2.20 -3.09
N ALA A 65 -14.63 -1.65 -4.30
CA ALA A 65 -15.80 -1.55 -5.19
C ALA A 65 -16.39 -2.92 -5.57
N ARG A 66 -15.57 -3.99 -5.50
CA ARG A 66 -16.00 -5.37 -5.78
C ARG A 66 -16.24 -6.22 -4.52
N GLY A 67 -16.16 -5.63 -3.33
CA GLY A 67 -16.31 -6.32 -2.05
C GLY A 67 -15.14 -6.08 -1.10
N PRO A 68 -15.04 -6.84 0.01
CA PRO A 68 -14.05 -6.60 1.05
C PRO A 68 -12.61 -6.72 0.53
N THR A 69 -11.74 -5.81 0.98
CA THR A 69 -10.32 -5.81 0.60
C THR A 69 -9.61 -7.08 1.06
N LYS A 70 -8.70 -7.61 0.23
CA LYS A 70 -7.94 -8.82 0.51
C LYS A 70 -6.46 -8.60 0.25
N GLY A 71 -5.62 -8.88 1.24
CA GLY A 71 -4.17 -8.77 1.15
C GLY A 71 -3.48 -9.44 2.33
N GLY A 72 -2.24 -9.90 2.13
CA GLY A 72 -1.40 -10.48 3.17
C GLY A 72 -0.90 -9.44 4.18
N ILE A 73 -0.04 -9.89 5.09
CA ILE A 73 0.70 -9.05 6.03
C ILE A 73 2.16 -9.49 5.93
N ARG A 74 3.08 -8.53 5.92
CA ARG A 74 4.51 -8.79 5.83
C ARG A 74 5.22 -8.16 7.03
N TYR A 75 6.15 -8.89 7.62
CA TYR A 75 7.04 -8.39 8.66
C TYR A 75 8.45 -8.30 8.07
N HIS A 76 8.94 -7.08 7.85
CA HIS A 76 10.27 -6.81 7.34
C HIS A 76 10.81 -5.51 7.96
N PRO A 77 12.12 -5.40 8.26
CA PRO A 77 12.70 -4.19 8.85
C PRO A 77 12.69 -2.98 7.91
N GLU A 78 12.62 -3.21 6.60
CA GLU A 78 12.59 -2.16 5.57
C GLU A 78 11.19 -1.96 4.98
N GLU A 79 10.13 -2.40 5.68
CA GLU A 79 8.78 -2.01 5.26
C GLU A 79 8.62 -0.48 5.34
N THR A 80 8.02 0.12 4.30
CA THR A 80 7.86 1.56 4.10
C THR A 80 6.41 1.94 3.88
#